data_AF-A0A7C4ZDL7-F1
#
_entry.id   AF-A0A7C4ZDL7-F1
#
_cell.length_a   1.000
_cell.length_b   1.000
_cell.length_c   1.000
_cell.angle_alpha   90.00
_cell.angle_beta   90.00
_cell.angle_gamma   90.00
#
_symmetry.space_group_name_H-M   'P 1'
#
loop_
_entity.id
_entity.type
_entity.pdbx_description
1 polymer ?
#
loop_
_entity_poly.entity_id
_entity_poly.type
_entity_poly.pdbx_seq_one_letter_code
_entity_poly.pdbx_strand_id
1 'polypeptide(L)'
;MKRMLILTRFRLYSMVSRLFENHVYTARYGLVKGLKRKGGLGFIPKIVKVTEEEKFLAHLDLKGQTVFDVGAFTGLFTMFFARAVGKNGKVVAFEPNPSLCNKIKENLLLNNFGNVEVKQVAIGRNRKKEILAFPSMIPGVGSIEEHEKARILRQKGAKTIEVKVDTIDNLIAAKKFHY
;
A
#
# COMPACT_ATOMS: atom_id res chain seq x y z
N MET A 1 21.79 0.93 17.22
CA MET A 1 21.51 2.38 17.11
C MET A 1 20.70 2.80 15.88
N LYS A 2 21.10 2.49 14.63
CA LYS A 2 20.39 2.96 13.41
C LYS A 2 18.89 2.58 13.33
N ARG A 3 18.52 1.33 13.68
CA ARG A 3 17.11 0.86 13.68
C ARG A 3 16.20 1.60 14.67
N MET A 4 16.73 1.98 15.84
CA MET A 4 15.95 2.67 16.88
C MET A 4 15.60 4.10 16.45
N LEU A 5 16.53 4.80 15.79
CA LEU A 5 16.30 6.12 15.17
C LEU A 5 15.28 6.06 14.03
N ILE A 6 15.33 5.01 13.20
CA ILE A 6 14.37 4.81 12.11
C ILE A 6 12.95 4.67 12.67
N LEU A 7 12.76 3.83 13.69
CA LEU A 7 11.45 3.61 14.33
C LEU A 7 10.89 4.87 14.99
N THR A 8 11.74 5.71 15.58
CA THR A 8 11.31 7.00 16.16
C THR A 8 10.86 7.99 15.09
N ARG A 9 11.59 8.08 13.97
CA ARG A 9 11.19 8.94 12.83
C ARG A 9 9.88 8.48 12.20
N PHE A 10 9.68 7.17 12.03
CA PHE A 10 8.41 6.63 11.51
C PHE A 10 7.24 6.85 12.46
N ARG A 11 7.45 6.74 13.78
CA ARG A 11 6.43 7.06 14.79
C ARG A 11 6.02 8.53 14.75
N LEU A 12 6.98 9.45 14.70
CA LEU A 12 6.71 10.88 14.59
C LEU A 12 5.97 11.19 13.28
N TYR A 13 6.44 10.65 12.15
CA TYR A 13 5.77 10.76 10.87
C TYR A 13 4.32 10.26 10.93
N SER A 14 4.10 9.08 11.52
CA SER A 14 2.76 8.51 11.69
C SER A 14 1.86 9.44 12.52
N MET A 15 2.35 9.94 13.66
CA MET A 15 1.60 10.84 14.52
C MET A 15 1.21 12.13 13.80
N VAL A 16 2.14 12.76 13.09
CA VAL A 16 1.86 13.97 12.31
C VAL A 16 0.92 13.65 11.13
N SER A 17 1.11 12.51 10.45
CA SER A 17 0.28 12.13 9.30
C SER A 17 -1.20 11.94 9.65
N ARG A 18 -1.52 11.59 10.91
CA ARG A 18 -2.91 11.48 11.40
C ARG A 18 -3.64 12.82 11.44
N LEU A 19 -2.93 13.92 11.73
CA LEU A 19 -3.50 15.27 11.69
C LEU A 19 -3.99 15.63 10.28
N PHE A 20 -3.43 14.99 9.26
CA PHE A 20 -3.76 15.21 7.86
C PHE A 20 -4.47 14.00 7.24
N GLU A 21 -5.02 13.08 8.03
CA GLU A 21 -5.62 11.83 7.54
C GLU A 21 -6.77 12.09 6.55
N ASN A 22 -7.53 13.16 6.75
CA ASN A 22 -8.63 13.57 5.89
C ASN A 22 -8.26 14.67 4.89
N HIS A 23 -7.02 15.18 4.93
CA HIS A 23 -6.61 16.26 4.04
C HIS A 23 -6.32 15.73 2.65
N VAL A 24 -6.95 16.32 1.64
CA VAL A 24 -6.71 16.04 0.22
C VAL A 24 -5.78 17.10 -0.35
N TYR A 25 -4.72 16.65 -1.02
CA TYR A 25 -3.73 17.52 -1.66
C TYR A 25 -3.22 16.91 -2.96
N THR A 26 -2.67 17.74 -3.84
CA THR A 26 -1.91 17.26 -5.01
C THR A 26 -0.47 17.01 -4.60
N ALA A 27 0.02 15.79 -4.79
CA ALA A 27 1.39 15.43 -4.47
C ALA A 27 2.38 16.25 -5.32
N ARG A 28 3.35 16.90 -4.66
CA ARG A 28 4.28 17.82 -5.32
C ARG A 28 5.54 17.15 -5.86
N TYR A 29 5.81 15.90 -5.48
CA TYR A 29 7.06 15.18 -5.76
C TYR A 29 6.85 13.65 -5.72
N GLY A 30 7.90 12.90 -6.09
CA GLY A 30 7.91 11.43 -6.08
C GLY A 30 7.09 10.80 -7.21
N LEU A 31 6.91 9.47 -7.13
CA LEU A 31 6.25 8.67 -8.17
C LEU A 31 4.82 9.10 -8.50
N VAL A 32 4.13 9.75 -7.56
CA VAL A 32 2.74 10.20 -7.72
C VAL A 32 2.63 11.72 -7.92
N LYS A 33 3.72 12.41 -8.26
CA LYS A 33 3.69 13.85 -8.56
C LYS A 33 2.54 14.20 -9.51
N GLY A 34 1.74 15.19 -9.15
CA GLY A 34 0.57 15.65 -9.91
C GLY A 34 -0.74 14.91 -9.62
N LEU A 35 -0.71 13.80 -8.87
CA LEU A 35 -1.91 13.07 -8.46
C LEU A 35 -2.47 13.63 -7.14
N LYS A 36 -3.80 13.60 -7.01
CA LYS A 36 -4.50 13.92 -5.77
C LYS A 36 -4.38 12.76 -4.79
N ARG A 37 -4.20 13.05 -3.51
CA ARG A 37 -4.13 12.04 -2.45
C ARG A 37 -4.78 12.56 -1.18
N LYS A 38 -5.56 11.71 -0.52
CA LYS A 38 -6.06 11.89 0.84
C LYS A 38 -5.13 11.20 1.83
N GLY A 39 -4.71 11.93 2.85
CA GLY A 39 -3.87 11.40 3.92
C GLY A 39 -2.38 11.32 3.60
N GLY A 40 -1.55 11.38 4.64
CA GLY A 40 -0.08 11.44 4.52
C GLY A 40 0.43 12.87 4.41
N LEU A 41 1.75 13.02 4.22
CA LEU A 41 2.44 14.31 4.27
C LEU A 41 3.08 14.72 2.93
N GLY A 42 2.55 14.20 1.81
CA GLY A 42 3.09 14.42 0.46
C GLY A 42 2.98 15.87 -0.08
N PHE A 43 2.39 16.78 0.71
CA PHE A 43 2.34 18.22 0.43
C PHE A 43 3.53 18.97 1.08
N ILE A 44 4.14 18.41 2.13
CA ILE A 44 5.29 19.02 2.80
C ILE A 44 6.49 18.90 1.85
N PRO A 45 7.15 20.00 1.42
CA PRO A 45 8.29 19.92 0.50
C PRO A 45 9.30 18.85 0.91
N LYS A 46 9.63 17.91 0.01
CA LYS A 46 10.56 16.81 0.29
C LYS A 46 11.96 17.40 0.55
N ILE A 47 12.42 17.37 1.80
CA ILE A 47 13.84 17.41 2.16
C ILE A 47 14.51 16.06 1.79
N VAL A 48 13.72 15.05 1.38
CA VAL A 48 14.16 13.68 1.14
C VAL A 48 14.45 13.43 -0.35
N LYS A 49 15.61 12.87 -0.66
CA LYS A 49 15.98 12.41 -2.01
C LYS A 49 14.99 11.35 -2.52
N VAL A 50 14.78 11.32 -3.84
CA VAL A 50 14.11 10.19 -4.53
C VAL A 50 14.87 8.91 -4.20
N THR A 51 14.17 7.85 -3.77
CA THR A 51 14.81 6.57 -3.42
C THR A 51 15.27 5.83 -4.68
N GLU A 52 16.24 4.92 -4.56
CA GLU A 52 16.66 4.08 -5.70
C GLU A 52 15.51 3.19 -6.19
N GLU A 53 14.62 2.76 -5.30
CA GLU A 53 13.37 2.06 -5.67
C GLU A 53 12.44 2.95 -6.50
N GLU A 54 12.20 4.20 -6.07
CA GLU A 54 11.39 5.16 -6.82
C GLU A 54 12.03 5.43 -8.20
N LYS A 55 13.36 5.53 -8.28
CA LYS A 55 14.06 5.68 -9.56
C LYS A 55 13.87 4.45 -10.44
N PHE A 56 14.16 3.26 -9.93
CA PHE A 56 14.01 2.01 -10.67
C PHE A 56 12.61 1.88 -11.27
N LEU A 57 11.57 2.05 -10.44
CA LEU A 57 10.18 1.97 -10.88
C LEU A 57 9.84 3.02 -11.95
N ALA A 58 10.35 4.25 -11.83
CA ALA A 58 10.10 5.31 -12.79
C ALA A 58 10.72 5.06 -14.19
N HIS A 59 11.71 4.16 -14.30
CA HIS A 59 12.35 3.83 -15.58
C HIS A 59 11.72 2.63 -16.30
N LEU A 60 10.74 1.94 -15.69
CA LEU A 60 10.07 0.81 -16.31
C LEU A 60 9.03 1.28 -17.34
N ASP A 61 9.06 0.68 -18.54
CA ASP A 61 7.95 0.82 -19.48
C ASP A 61 6.84 -0.17 -19.12
N LEU A 62 5.80 0.32 -18.45
CA LEU A 62 4.67 -0.49 -18.00
C LEU A 62 3.43 -0.35 -18.89
N LYS A 63 3.52 0.38 -20.00
CA LYS A 63 2.35 0.72 -20.81
C LYS A 63 1.64 -0.55 -21.32
N GLY A 64 0.34 -0.64 -21.05
CA GLY A 64 -0.49 -1.78 -21.44
C GLY A 64 -0.28 -3.05 -20.60
N GLN A 65 0.68 -3.06 -19.68
CA GLN A 65 0.95 -4.24 -18.85
C GLN A 65 -0.09 -4.42 -17.74
N THR A 66 -0.08 -5.62 -17.14
CA THR A 66 -0.79 -5.88 -15.89
C THR A 66 0.19 -5.94 -14.73
N VAL A 67 -0.05 -5.15 -13.68
CA VAL A 67 0.78 -5.07 -12.48
C VAL A 67 0.03 -5.61 -11.27
N PHE A 68 0.68 -6.47 -10.50
CA PHE A 68 0.19 -6.94 -9.20
C PHE A 68 0.94 -6.23 -8.08
N ASP A 69 0.22 -5.37 -7.36
CA ASP A 69 0.74 -4.60 -6.22
C ASP A 69 0.39 -5.34 -4.92
N VAL A 70 1.35 -6.10 -4.38
CA VAL A 70 1.15 -6.98 -3.21
C VAL A 70 1.56 -6.26 -1.94
N GLY A 71 0.61 -6.01 -1.04
CA GLY A 71 0.84 -5.19 0.15
C GLY A 71 0.68 -3.69 -0.14
N ALA A 72 -0.39 -3.34 -0.86
CA ALA A 72 -0.60 -2.00 -1.40
C ALA A 72 -0.72 -0.88 -0.34
N PHE A 73 -0.95 -1.22 0.93
CA PHE A 73 -0.99 -0.29 2.06
C PHE A 73 -1.94 0.91 1.82
N THR A 74 -1.40 2.11 1.60
CA THR A 74 -2.22 3.33 1.34
C THR A 74 -2.37 3.66 -0.15
N GLY A 75 -1.87 2.80 -1.03
CA GLY A 75 -2.05 2.90 -2.49
C GLY A 75 -1.11 3.86 -3.19
N LEU A 76 0.03 4.23 -2.60
CA LEU A 76 1.00 5.13 -3.26
C LEU A 76 1.53 4.52 -4.55
N PHE A 77 2.05 3.29 -4.48
CA PHE A 77 2.54 2.58 -5.66
C PHE A 77 1.41 2.12 -6.56
N THR A 78 0.26 1.71 -6.01
CA THR A 78 -0.95 1.43 -6.78
C THR A 78 -1.32 2.58 -7.72
N MET A 79 -1.36 3.82 -7.24
CA MET A 79 -1.67 5.00 -8.07
C MET A 79 -0.60 5.26 -9.12
N PHE A 80 0.68 5.08 -8.77
CA PHE A 80 1.77 5.18 -9.74
C PHE A 80 1.61 4.16 -10.87
N PHE A 81 1.40 2.89 -10.54
CA PHE A 81 1.18 1.84 -11.52
C PHE A 81 -0.07 2.09 -12.36
N ALA A 82 -1.17 2.53 -11.75
CA ALA A 82 -2.42 2.84 -12.45
C ALA A 82 -2.20 3.88 -13.56
N ARG A 83 -1.39 4.91 -13.28
CA ARG A 83 -0.98 5.89 -14.30
C ARG A 83 -0.01 5.29 -15.31
N ALA A 84 1.01 4.58 -14.86
CA ALA A 84 2.10 4.07 -15.70
C ALA A 84 1.63 3.04 -16.74
N VAL A 85 0.72 2.14 -16.35
CA VAL A 85 0.17 1.13 -17.27
C VAL A 85 -0.80 1.74 -18.29
N GLY A 86 -1.37 2.92 -17.98
CA GLY A 86 -2.32 3.63 -18.84
C GLY A 86 -3.66 2.90 -19.01
N LYS A 87 -4.49 3.42 -19.92
CA LYS A 87 -5.89 2.97 -20.11
C LYS A 87 -6.04 1.52 -20.58
N ASN A 88 -5.01 0.97 -21.23
CA ASN A 88 -5.03 -0.40 -21.77
C ASN A 88 -4.40 -1.42 -20.81
N GLY A 89 -3.71 -0.96 -19.77
CA GLY A 89 -3.14 -1.83 -18.76
C GLY A 89 -4.04 -1.95 -17.53
N LYS A 90 -3.64 -2.79 -16.59
CA LYS A 90 -4.44 -3.10 -15.40
C LYS A 90 -3.57 -3.20 -14.16
N VAL A 91 -4.11 -2.81 -13.01
CA VAL A 91 -3.47 -3.05 -11.71
C VAL A 91 -4.39 -3.88 -10.83
N VAL A 92 -3.85 -4.89 -10.16
CA VAL A 92 -4.54 -5.60 -9.07
C VAL A 92 -3.78 -5.32 -7.77
N ALA A 93 -4.40 -4.59 -6.86
CA ALA A 93 -3.82 -4.19 -5.59
C ALA A 93 -4.34 -5.12 -4.48
N PHE A 94 -3.43 -5.87 -3.86
CA PHE A 94 -3.73 -6.77 -2.75
C PHE A 94 -3.38 -6.07 -1.43
N GLU A 95 -4.39 -5.90 -0.56
CA GLU A 95 -4.22 -5.35 0.77
C GLU A 95 -5.18 -6.07 1.72
N PRO A 96 -4.71 -6.75 2.77
CA PRO A 96 -5.62 -7.48 3.66
C PRO A 96 -6.43 -6.61 4.61
N ASN A 97 -5.97 -5.40 4.95
CA ASN A 97 -6.64 -4.56 5.94
C ASN A 97 -7.78 -3.74 5.31
N PRO A 98 -9.04 -3.90 5.75
CA PRO A 98 -10.20 -3.24 5.13
C PRO A 98 -10.12 -1.70 5.19
N SER A 99 -9.59 -1.13 6.29
CA SER A 99 -9.44 0.31 6.41
C SER A 99 -8.45 0.86 5.38
N LEU A 100 -7.39 0.11 5.10
CA LEU A 100 -6.39 0.46 4.10
C LEU A 100 -6.94 0.27 2.68
N CYS A 101 -7.70 -0.80 2.41
CA CYS A 101 -8.42 -0.96 1.14
C CYS A 101 -9.32 0.24 0.83
N ASN A 102 -10.05 0.75 1.82
CA ASN A 102 -10.91 1.91 1.62
C ASN A 102 -10.10 3.17 1.28
N LYS A 103 -8.95 3.38 1.94
CA LYS A 103 -8.03 4.47 1.60
C LYS A 103 -7.49 4.37 0.18
N ILE A 104 -7.16 3.17 -0.29
CA ILE A 104 -6.73 2.94 -1.68
C ILE A 104 -7.87 3.35 -2.62
N LYS A 105 -9.09 2.84 -2.40
CA LYS A 105 -10.27 3.16 -3.23
C LYS A 105 -10.56 4.66 -3.28
N GLU A 106 -10.53 5.35 -2.15
CA GLU A 106 -10.71 6.81 -2.09
C GLU A 106 -9.67 7.54 -2.95
N ASN A 107 -8.39 7.16 -2.83
CA ASN A 107 -7.31 7.75 -3.63
C ASN A 107 -7.43 7.46 -5.13
N LEU A 108 -7.91 6.27 -5.51
CA LEU A 108 -8.18 5.93 -6.90
C LEU A 108 -9.32 6.79 -7.48
N LEU A 109 -10.39 6.97 -6.72
CA LEU A 109 -11.54 7.82 -7.11
C LEU A 109 -11.13 9.27 -7.30
N LEU A 110 -10.28 9.82 -6.44
CA LEU A 110 -9.78 11.20 -6.55
C LEU A 110 -9.02 11.49 -7.86
N ASN A 111 -8.55 10.46 -8.55
CA ASN A 111 -7.78 10.56 -9.79
C ASN A 111 -8.46 9.88 -10.98
N ASN A 112 -9.73 9.48 -10.85
CA ASN A 112 -10.50 8.83 -11.90
C ASN A 112 -9.84 7.55 -12.45
N PHE A 113 -9.11 6.80 -11.63
CA PHE A 113 -8.52 5.54 -12.05
C PHE A 113 -9.58 4.44 -12.14
N GLY A 114 -9.92 4.03 -13.36
CA GLY A 114 -10.81 2.90 -13.64
C GLY A 114 -10.10 1.57 -13.93
N ASN A 115 -8.77 1.59 -14.04
CA ASN A 115 -7.95 0.44 -14.43
C ASN A 115 -7.34 -0.32 -13.24
N VAL A 116 -7.90 -0.16 -12.04
CA VAL A 116 -7.40 -0.79 -10.81
C VAL A 116 -8.47 -1.61 -10.12
N GLU A 117 -8.10 -2.83 -9.72
CA GLU A 117 -8.92 -3.70 -8.89
C GLU A 117 -8.29 -3.87 -7.51
N VAL A 118 -9.02 -3.49 -6.45
CA VAL A 118 -8.56 -3.65 -5.06
C VAL A 118 -9.11 -4.95 -4.47
N LYS A 119 -8.22 -5.84 -4.02
CA LYS A 119 -8.53 -7.13 -3.41
C LYS A 119 -8.20 -7.11 -1.91
N GLN A 120 -9.23 -7.29 -1.09
CA GLN A 120 -9.07 -7.42 0.37
C GLN A 120 -8.61 -8.84 0.74
N VAL A 121 -7.33 -9.12 0.51
CA VAL A 121 -6.74 -10.45 0.72
C VAL A 121 -5.24 -10.32 0.96
N ALA A 122 -4.70 -11.11 1.88
CA ALA A 122 -3.27 -11.30 2.02
C ALA A 122 -2.79 -12.33 1.01
N ILE A 123 -1.61 -12.11 0.43
CA ILE A 123 -0.96 -13.10 -0.43
C ILE A 123 -0.06 -13.99 0.43
N GLY A 124 -0.20 -15.30 0.27
CA GLY A 124 0.60 -16.31 0.97
C GLY A 124 0.70 -17.62 0.18
N ARG A 125 1.30 -18.63 0.81
CA ARG A 125 1.54 -19.94 0.16
C ARG A 125 0.29 -20.82 0.04
N ASN A 126 -0.66 -20.68 0.96
CA ASN A 126 -1.84 -21.54 1.04
C ASN A 126 -3.07 -20.71 1.36
N ARG A 127 -4.23 -21.16 0.87
CA ARG A 127 -5.52 -20.59 1.25
C ARG A 127 -5.81 -20.88 2.71
N LYS A 128 -6.03 -19.83 3.49
CA LYS A 128 -6.44 -19.95 4.89
C LYS A 128 -7.06 -18.65 5.38
N LYS A 129 -7.65 -18.70 6.57
CA LYS A 129 -7.87 -17.51 7.39
C LYS A 129 -6.70 -17.37 8.35
N GLU A 130 -6.28 -16.15 8.63
CA GLU A 130 -5.15 -15.89 9.51
C GLU A 130 -5.33 -14.58 10.26
N ILE A 131 -4.70 -14.45 11.43
CA ILE A 131 -4.70 -13.22 12.19
C ILE A 131 -3.54 -12.33 11.72
N LEU A 132 -3.89 -11.18 11.16
CA LEU A 132 -2.95 -10.11 10.88
C LEU A 132 -2.78 -9.26 12.14
N ALA A 133 -1.57 -9.22 12.70
CA ALA A 133 -1.23 -8.29 13.77
C ALA A 133 -0.51 -7.06 13.21
N PHE A 134 -0.86 -5.87 13.69
CA PHE A 134 -0.23 -4.63 13.27
C PHE A 134 -0.22 -3.57 14.38
N PRO A 135 0.82 -2.72 14.49
CA PRO A 135 0.79 -1.57 15.38
C PRO A 135 -0.27 -0.56 14.95
N SER A 136 -1.13 -0.09 15.87
CA SER A 136 -2.18 0.90 15.53
C SER A 136 -1.64 2.19 14.88
N MET A 137 -0.43 2.60 15.24
CA MET A 137 0.23 3.78 14.66
C MET A 137 0.78 3.51 13.25
N ILE A 138 1.22 2.29 12.97
CA ILE A 138 1.91 1.97 11.71
C ILE A 138 1.29 0.68 11.15
N PRO A 139 0.05 0.73 10.63
CA PRO A 139 -0.62 -0.48 10.15
C PRO A 139 0.11 -1.16 8.98
N GLY A 140 0.94 -0.41 8.24
CA GLY A 140 1.69 -0.93 7.09
C GLY A 140 2.85 -1.87 7.42
N VAL A 141 3.19 -2.06 8.69
CA VAL A 141 4.18 -3.08 9.12
C VAL A 141 3.51 -4.30 9.74
N GLY A 142 2.23 -4.52 9.42
CA GLY A 142 1.49 -5.69 9.87
C GLY A 142 2.08 -6.99 9.34
N SER A 143 1.92 -8.07 10.10
CA SER A 143 2.38 -9.39 9.70
C SER A 143 1.42 -10.50 10.13
N ILE A 144 1.31 -11.51 9.27
CA ILE A 144 0.68 -12.81 9.56
C ILE A 144 1.72 -13.87 9.96
N GLU A 145 3.01 -13.59 9.76
CA GLU A 145 4.12 -14.48 10.09
C GLU A 145 4.27 -14.56 11.61
N GLU A 146 4.36 -15.78 12.15
CA GLU A 146 4.19 -16.05 13.57
C GLU A 146 5.20 -15.29 14.45
N HIS A 147 6.47 -15.27 14.04
CA HIS A 147 7.51 -14.59 14.80
C HIS A 147 7.29 -13.07 14.86
N GLU A 148 6.95 -12.48 13.71
CA GLU A 148 6.70 -11.04 13.62
C GLU A 148 5.39 -10.65 14.29
N LYS A 149 4.36 -11.49 14.19
CA LYS A 149 3.07 -11.33 14.86
C LYS A 149 3.28 -11.28 16.38
N ALA A 150 3.99 -12.26 16.95
CA ALA A 150 4.31 -12.28 18.38
C ALA A 150 5.08 -11.02 18.82
N ARG A 151 6.03 -10.56 18.00
CA ARG A 151 6.78 -9.31 18.26
C ARG A 151 5.90 -8.06 18.21
N ILE A 152 4.94 -8.00 17.29
CA ILE A 152 3.99 -6.88 17.17
C ILE A 152 3.04 -6.86 18.36
N LEU A 153 2.49 -8.02 18.74
CA LEU A 153 1.53 -8.14 19.84
C LEU A 153 2.09 -7.71 21.20
N ARG A 154 3.41 -7.80 21.40
CA ARG A 154 4.10 -7.27 22.60
C ARG A 154 4.16 -5.74 22.66
N GLN A 155 3.85 -5.03 21.58
CA GLN A 155 3.91 -3.57 21.54
C GLN A 155 2.60 -2.95 22.04
N LYS A 156 2.70 -1.89 22.84
CA LYS A 156 1.53 -1.12 23.30
C LYS A 156 0.71 -0.61 22.11
N GLY A 157 -0.59 -0.92 22.10
CA GLY A 157 -1.52 -0.49 21.05
C GLY A 157 -1.44 -1.31 19.76
N ALA A 158 -0.94 -2.54 19.82
CA ALA A 158 -1.13 -3.53 18.76
C ALA A 158 -2.62 -3.79 18.52
N LYS A 159 -2.96 -4.06 17.27
CA LYS A 159 -4.30 -4.45 16.84
C LYS A 159 -4.20 -5.74 16.03
N THR A 160 -5.30 -6.46 15.98
CA THR A 160 -5.46 -7.68 15.20
C THR A 160 -6.72 -7.61 14.38
N ILE A 161 -6.70 -8.24 13.21
CA ILE A 161 -7.88 -8.52 12.40
C ILE A 161 -7.73 -9.91 11.77
N GLU A 162 -8.84 -10.64 11.64
CA GLU A 162 -8.86 -11.85 10.80
C GLU A 162 -8.88 -11.43 9.33
N VAL A 163 -8.04 -12.06 8.52
CA VAL A 163 -7.93 -11.80 7.09
C VAL A 163 -7.97 -13.10 6.30
N LYS A 164 -8.50 -13.02 5.08
CA LYS A 164 -8.32 -14.10 4.11
C LYS A 164 -6.90 -14.07 3.57
N VAL A 165 -6.26 -15.23 3.49
CA VAL A 165 -5.00 -15.46 2.77
C VAL A 165 -5.31 -16.31 1.54
N ASP A 166 -4.71 -15.97 0.41
CA ASP A 166 -4.83 -16.72 -0.84
C ASP A 166 -3.50 -16.69 -1.61
N THR A 167 -3.37 -17.52 -2.65
CA THR A 167 -2.20 -17.51 -3.53
C THR A 167 -2.46 -16.61 -4.73
N ILE A 168 -1.40 -16.05 -5.32
CA ILE A 168 -1.53 -15.31 -6.58
C ILE A 168 -2.04 -16.26 -7.68
N ASP A 169 -1.50 -17.48 -7.77
CA ASP A 169 -1.88 -18.46 -8.79
C ASP A 169 -3.38 -18.75 -8.79
N ASN A 170 -3.98 -18.96 -7.61
CA ASN A 170 -5.41 -19.19 -7.49
C ASN A 170 -6.23 -17.95 -7.87
N LEU A 171 -5.78 -16.74 -7.49
CA LEU A 171 -6.49 -15.49 -7.81
C LEU A 171 -6.39 -15.13 -9.30
N ILE A 172 -5.30 -15.52 -9.96
CA ILE A 172 -5.17 -15.47 -11.40
C ILE A 172 -6.10 -16.51 -12.01
N ALA A 173 -5.99 -17.80 -11.69
CA ALA A 173 -6.79 -18.86 -12.32
C ALA A 173 -8.31 -18.68 -12.18
N ALA A 174 -8.79 -18.15 -11.05
CA ALA A 174 -10.21 -17.90 -10.79
C ALA A 174 -10.82 -16.80 -11.68
N LYS A 175 -9.97 -15.96 -12.27
CA LYS A 175 -10.37 -15.02 -13.33
C LYS A 175 -9.79 -15.59 -14.60
N LYS A 176 -10.61 -15.89 -15.60
CA LYS A 176 -10.06 -16.12 -16.96
C LYS A 176 -9.43 -14.81 -17.45
N PHE A 177 -8.23 -14.48 -16.99
CA PHE A 177 -7.43 -13.38 -17.48
C PHE A 177 -6.94 -13.83 -18.86
N HIS A 178 -7.77 -13.57 -19.87
CA HIS A 178 -7.33 -13.57 -21.25
C HIS A 178 -6.56 -12.25 -21.43
N TYR A 179 -5.23 -12.32 -21.37
CA TYR A 179 -4.33 -11.24 -21.76
C TYR A 179 -4.17 -11.23 -23.29
#